data_AF-A0A3D5SFB7-F1
#
_entry.id   AF-A0A3D5SFB7-F1
#
_cell.length_a   1.000
_cell.length_b   1.000
_cell.length_c   1.000
_cell.angle_alpha   90.00
_cell.angle_beta   90.00
_cell.angle_gamma   90.00
#
_symmetry.space_group_name_H-M   'P 1'
#
loop_
_entity.id
_entity.type
_entity.pdbx_description
1 polymer ?
#
loop_
_entity_poly.entity_id
_entity_poly.type
_entity_poly.pdbx_seq_one_letter_code
_entity_poly.pdbx_strand_id
1 'polypeptide(L)'
;MPEEGNHFLPRGLESKYLFWYGAGLLVLKIGIIVSVLILPSTHLFSDIATQDLLALINQTRQEKNLSPLVLNNRLTSAASQKANDMLANDYFQHVSPAGVTPWYWIKQTGYNFEYAGENLAMD
;
A
#
# COMPACT_ATOMS: atom_id res chain seq x y z
N MET A 1 36.24 -30.44 -15.92
CA MET A 1 36.32 -31.90 -15.73
C MET A 1 37.20 -32.16 -14.51
N PRO A 2 36.92 -33.21 -13.71
CA PRO A 2 37.80 -33.61 -12.61
C PRO A 2 39.19 -33.96 -13.14
N GLU A 3 40.24 -33.34 -12.60
CA GLU A 3 41.64 -33.59 -12.97
C GLU A 3 42.44 -33.91 -11.70
N GLU A 4 43.53 -34.66 -11.86
CA GLU A 4 44.37 -35.18 -10.77
C GLU A 4 44.99 -34.04 -9.93
N GLY A 5 45.32 -32.92 -10.56
CA GLY A 5 45.79 -31.70 -9.91
C GLY A 5 44.73 -30.96 -9.08
N ASN A 6 43.47 -31.38 -9.11
CA ASN A 6 42.38 -30.81 -8.31
C ASN A 6 41.67 -31.84 -7.41
N HIS A 7 42.33 -32.97 -7.08
CA HIS A 7 41.76 -34.05 -6.28
C HIS A 7 40.36 -34.50 -6.74
N PHE A 8 40.09 -34.41 -8.04
CA PHE A 8 38.80 -34.72 -8.65
C PHE A 8 37.60 -33.88 -8.14
N LEU A 9 37.83 -32.75 -7.48
CA LEU A 9 36.78 -31.83 -7.04
C LEU A 9 36.30 -30.95 -8.22
N PRO A 10 34.99 -30.65 -8.33
CA PRO A 10 34.50 -29.65 -9.28
C PRO A 10 35.12 -28.28 -8.92
N ARG A 11 35.78 -27.61 -9.87
CA ARG A 11 36.43 -26.30 -9.65
C ARG A 11 35.51 -25.23 -9.03
N GLY A 12 34.19 -25.39 -9.14
CA GLY A 12 33.18 -24.51 -8.51
C GLY A 12 32.95 -24.72 -7.00
N LEU A 13 33.51 -25.76 -6.38
CA LEU A 13 33.37 -26.10 -4.96
C LEU A 13 34.68 -25.97 -4.16
N GLU A 14 35.74 -25.45 -4.77
CA GLU A 14 36.97 -25.16 -4.05
C GLU A 14 36.78 -24.04 -3.03
N SER A 15 37.32 -24.22 -1.82
CA SER A 15 37.20 -23.32 -0.66
C SER A 15 37.43 -21.83 -1.00
N LYS A 16 38.34 -21.55 -1.93
CA LYS A 16 38.66 -20.18 -2.38
C LYS A 16 37.52 -19.46 -3.08
N TYR A 17 36.62 -20.17 -3.78
CA TYR A 17 35.45 -19.57 -4.46
C TYR A 17 34.21 -19.56 -3.57
N LEU A 18 34.10 -20.49 -2.62
CA LEU A 18 32.99 -20.53 -1.64
C LEU A 18 32.89 -19.23 -0.83
N PHE A 19 34.03 -18.65 -0.44
CA PHE A 19 34.05 -17.36 0.24
C PHE A 19 33.45 -16.24 -0.65
N TRP A 20 33.84 -16.17 -1.92
CA TRP A 20 33.34 -15.16 -2.85
C TRP A 20 31.87 -15.34 -3.22
N TYR A 21 31.38 -16.58 -3.35
CA TYR A 21 29.95 -16.85 -3.49
C TYR A 21 29.17 -16.39 -2.26
N GLY A 22 29.67 -16.68 -1.05
CA GLY A 22 29.08 -16.21 0.19
C GLY A 22 29.04 -14.69 0.29
N ALA A 23 30.16 -14.02 0.00
CA ALA A 23 30.24 -12.56 -0.02
C ALA A 23 29.30 -11.95 -1.07
N GLY A 24 29.24 -12.52 -2.27
CA GLY A 24 28.32 -12.09 -3.33
C GLY A 24 26.85 -12.24 -2.96
N LEU A 25 26.46 -13.38 -2.37
CA LEU A 25 25.10 -13.60 -1.85
C LEU A 25 24.75 -12.63 -0.72
N LEU A 26 25.71 -12.28 0.13
CA LEU A 26 25.53 -11.34 1.24
C LEU A 26 25.34 -9.91 0.72
N VAL A 27 26.14 -9.48 -0.26
CA VAL A 27 25.97 -8.18 -0.94
C VAL A 27 24.62 -8.11 -1.65
N LEU A 28 24.23 -9.17 -2.37
CA LEU A 28 22.91 -9.25 -3.01
C LEU A 28 21.78 -9.12 -1.97
N LYS A 29 21.88 -9.84 -0.85
CA LYS A 29 20.90 -9.76 0.24
C LYS A 29 20.80 -8.35 0.83
N ILE A 30 21.94 -7.71 1.10
CA ILE A 30 21.97 -6.33 1.60
C ILE A 30 21.33 -5.40 0.57
N GLY A 31 21.65 -5.56 -0.72
CA GLY A 31 21.04 -4.79 -1.80
C GLY A 31 19.51 -4.89 -1.83
N ILE A 32 18.98 -6.10 -1.67
CA ILE A 32 17.52 -6.34 -1.60
C ILE A 32 16.91 -5.70 -0.34
N ILE A 33 17.54 -5.85 0.83
CA ILE A 33 17.05 -5.27 2.09
C ILE A 33 17.03 -3.74 1.99
N VAL A 34 18.12 -3.15 1.48
CA VAL A 34 18.22 -1.70 1.28
C VAL A 34 17.20 -1.22 0.25
N SER A 35 16.95 -1.96 -0.84
CA SER A 35 15.92 -1.57 -1.81
C SER A 35 14.52 -1.60 -1.20
N VAL A 36 14.21 -2.60 -0.37
CA VAL A 36 12.91 -2.69 0.33
C VAL A 36 12.74 -1.56 1.35
N LEU A 37 13.81 -1.15 2.04
CA LEU A 37 13.76 -0.04 3.00
C LEU A 37 13.63 1.34 2.35
N ILE A 38 14.11 1.51 1.12
CA ILE A 38 14.06 2.78 0.39
C ILE A 38 12.77 2.91 -0.45
N LEU A 39 12.19 1.81 -0.92
CA LEU A 39 10.95 1.82 -1.71
C LEU A 39 9.72 1.90 -0.80
N PRO A 40 8.92 2.98 -0.85
CA PRO A 40 7.68 3.05 -0.08
C PRO A 40 6.69 2.02 -0.63
N SER A 41 6.51 0.91 0.09
CA SER A 41 5.63 -0.19 -0.32
C SER A 41 4.15 0.13 -0.09
N THR A 42 3.84 1.24 0.57
CA THR A 42 2.52 1.53 1.14
C THR A 42 1.45 1.89 0.10
N HIS A 43 1.83 2.54 -1.00
CA HIS A 43 0.86 3.00 -2.01
C HIS A 43 0.21 1.83 -2.78
N LEU A 44 0.99 0.83 -3.20
CA LEU A 44 0.47 -0.32 -3.95
C LEU A 44 -0.53 -1.14 -3.13
N PHE A 45 -0.24 -1.39 -1.85
CA PHE A 45 -1.17 -2.12 -0.99
C PHE A 45 -2.46 -1.33 -0.71
N SER A 46 -2.36 0.00 -0.53
CA SER A 46 -3.53 0.87 -0.34
C SER A 46 -4.44 0.89 -1.57
N ASP A 47 -3.86 0.96 -2.78
CA ASP A 47 -4.64 1.00 -4.02
C ASP A 47 -5.35 -0.34 -4.29
N ILE A 48 -4.66 -1.47 -4.07
CA ILE A 48 -5.25 -2.81 -4.19
C ILE A 48 -6.42 -2.96 -3.20
N ALA A 49 -6.20 -2.62 -1.92
CA ALA A 49 -7.26 -2.70 -0.91
C ALA A 49 -8.46 -1.81 -1.24
N THR A 50 -8.22 -0.61 -1.80
CA THR A 50 -9.30 0.30 -2.22
C THR A 50 -10.12 -0.30 -3.37
N GLN A 51 -9.46 -0.94 -4.33
CA GLN A 51 -10.12 -1.56 -5.47
C GLN A 51 -10.95 -2.79 -5.05
N ASP A 52 -10.42 -3.62 -4.15
CA ASP A 52 -11.12 -4.78 -3.60
C ASP A 52 -12.34 -4.35 -2.79
N LEU A 53 -12.20 -3.31 -1.97
CA LEU A 53 -13.31 -2.71 -1.21
C LEU A 53 -14.40 -2.17 -2.14
N LEU A 54 -14.03 -1.44 -3.21
CA LEU A 54 -14.98 -0.96 -4.21
C LEU A 54 -15.72 -2.12 -4.89
N ALA A 55 -15.01 -3.20 -5.22
CA ALA A 55 -15.59 -4.39 -5.84
C ALA A 55 -16.65 -5.02 -4.93
N LEU A 56 -16.34 -5.19 -3.64
CA LEU A 56 -17.27 -5.73 -2.66
C LEU A 56 -18.49 -4.81 -2.45
N ILE A 57 -18.28 -3.50 -2.33
CA ILE A 57 -19.38 -2.52 -2.22
C ILE A 57 -20.30 -2.63 -3.45
N ASN A 58 -19.72 -2.68 -4.65
CA ASN A 58 -20.49 -2.76 -5.88
C ASN A 58 -21.20 -4.11 -6.06
N GLN A 59 -20.63 -5.21 -5.57
CA GLN A 59 -21.33 -6.49 -5.50
C GLN A 59 -22.60 -6.37 -4.65
N THR A 60 -22.51 -5.83 -3.43
CA THR A 60 -23.68 -5.62 -2.57
C THR A 60 -24.69 -4.65 -3.17
N ARG A 61 -24.24 -3.63 -3.91
CA ARG A 61 -25.14 -2.71 -4.62
C ARG A 61 -25.91 -3.41 -5.73
N GLN A 62 -25.26 -4.27 -6.50
CA GLN A 62 -25.89 -5.06 -7.55
C GLN A 62 -26.94 -6.03 -6.97
N GLU A 63 -26.63 -6.71 -5.86
CA GLU A 63 -27.59 -7.56 -5.13
C GLU A 63 -28.85 -6.79 -4.70
N LYS A 64 -28.73 -5.48 -4.48
CA LYS A 64 -29.83 -4.57 -4.14
C LYS A 64 -30.42 -3.82 -5.33
N ASN A 65 -30.06 -4.17 -6.57
CA ASN A 65 -30.48 -3.50 -7.80
C ASN A 65 -30.11 -2.00 -7.86
N LEU A 66 -28.99 -1.61 -7.26
CA LEU A 66 -28.45 -0.25 -7.30
C LEU A 66 -27.33 -0.14 -8.32
N SER A 67 -27.24 1.01 -9.00
CA SER A 67 -26.14 1.29 -9.93
C SER A 67 -24.77 1.24 -9.23
N PRO A 68 -23.71 0.72 -9.87
CA PRO A 68 -22.38 0.67 -9.29
C PRO A 68 -21.81 2.07 -9.06
N LEU A 69 -20.98 2.20 -8.03
CA LEU A 69 -20.18 3.39 -7.75
C LEU A 69 -18.86 3.33 -8.53
N VAL A 70 -18.31 4.52 -8.79
CA VAL A 70 -17.02 4.72 -9.45
C VAL A 70 -16.13 5.54 -8.53
N LEU A 71 -14.86 5.16 -8.40
CA LEU A 71 -13.89 5.95 -7.64
C LEU A 71 -13.69 7.32 -8.26
N ASN A 72 -13.54 8.33 -7.41
CA ASN A 72 -13.27 9.70 -7.83
C ASN A 72 -12.08 10.25 -7.06
N ASN A 73 -11.03 10.67 -7.78
CA ASN A 73 -9.78 11.13 -7.16
C ASN A 73 -9.97 12.33 -6.22
N ARG A 74 -10.95 13.20 -6.46
CA ARG A 74 -11.26 14.32 -5.55
C ARG A 74 -11.85 13.81 -4.24
N LEU A 75 -12.78 12.86 -4.31
CA LEU A 75 -13.34 12.24 -3.12
C LEU A 75 -12.30 11.39 -2.36
N THR A 76 -11.41 10.70 -3.06
CA THR A 76 -10.26 9.99 -2.45
C THR A 76 -9.35 10.98 -1.71
N SER A 77 -9.04 12.13 -2.31
CA SER A 77 -8.26 13.19 -1.67
C SER A 77 -8.97 13.76 -0.43
N ALA A 78 -10.28 13.98 -0.51
CA ALA A 78 -11.08 14.45 0.63
C ALA A 78 -11.06 13.44 1.79
N ALA A 79 -11.25 12.15 1.50
CA ALA A 79 -11.17 11.08 2.49
C ALA A 79 -9.78 11.00 3.15
N SER A 80 -8.71 11.14 2.37
CA SER A 80 -7.33 11.16 2.90
C SER A 80 -7.09 12.37 3.81
N GLN A 81 -7.54 13.57 3.43
CA GLN A 81 -7.41 14.76 4.26
C GLN A 81 -8.16 14.63 5.59
N LYS A 82 -9.40 14.11 5.55
CA LYS A 82 -10.19 13.81 6.75
C LYS A 82 -9.50 12.77 7.64
N ALA A 83 -8.96 11.69 7.07
CA ALA A 83 -8.23 10.68 7.83
C ALA A 83 -6.98 11.26 8.49
N ASN A 84 -6.23 12.10 7.79
CA ASN A 84 -5.06 12.77 8.36
C ASN A 84 -5.44 13.72 9.51
N ASP A 85 -6.56 14.44 9.39
CA ASP A 85 -7.08 15.30 10.46
C ASP A 85 -7.52 14.49 11.70
N MET A 86 -8.18 13.34 11.49
CA MET A 86 -8.53 12.38 12.55
C MET A 86 -7.29 11.88 13.30
N LEU A 87 -6.25 11.49 12.55
CA LEU A 87 -4.99 11.02 13.12
C LEU A 87 -4.22 12.14 13.83
N ALA A 88 -4.19 13.34 13.27
CA ALA A 88 -3.43 14.45 13.83
C ALA A 88 -4.05 15.04 15.10
N ASN A 89 -5.36 14.86 15.29
CA ASN A 89 -6.10 15.41 16.43
C ASN A 89 -6.72 14.32 17.32
N ASP A 90 -6.22 13.08 17.22
CA ASP A 90 -6.60 11.94 18.06
C ASP A 90 -8.12 11.72 18.22
N TYR A 91 -8.86 11.70 17.10
CA TYR A 91 -10.30 11.46 17.13
C TYR A 91 -10.78 10.55 16.00
N PHE A 92 -11.87 9.83 16.26
CA PHE A 92 -12.55 8.99 15.26
C PHE A 92 -14.05 9.30 15.24
N GLN A 93 -14.41 10.36 14.52
CA GLN A 93 -15.79 10.87 14.45
C GLN A 93 -16.06 11.58 13.12
N HIS A 94 -17.32 11.59 12.70
CA HIS A 94 -17.75 12.32 11.48
C HIS A 94 -17.44 13.82 11.59
N VAL A 95 -17.77 14.44 12.72
CA VAL A 95 -17.47 15.85 12.99
C VAL A 95 -16.24 15.93 13.87
N SER A 96 -15.28 16.79 13.52
CA SER A 96 -14.08 16.98 14.34
C SER A 96 -14.41 17.67 15.67
N PRO A 97 -13.53 17.58 16.68
CA PRO A 97 -13.66 18.34 17.93
C PRO A 97 -13.75 19.86 17.71
N ALA A 98 -13.23 20.36 16.59
CA ALA A 98 -13.31 21.76 16.16
C ALA A 98 -14.59 22.09 15.36
N GLY A 99 -15.52 21.14 15.21
CA GLY A 99 -16.78 21.31 14.48
C GLY A 99 -16.68 21.14 12.96
N VAL A 100 -15.56 20.63 12.44
CA VAL A 100 -15.38 20.43 11.00
C VAL A 100 -16.14 19.19 10.54
N THR A 101 -17.08 19.38 9.61
CA THR A 101 -17.90 18.28 9.05
C THR A 101 -17.18 17.58 7.88
N PRO A 102 -17.59 16.35 7.49
CA PRO A 102 -17.00 15.64 6.35
C PRO A 102 -17.07 16.43 5.04
N TRP A 103 -18.15 17.20 4.88
CA TRP A 103 -18.46 18.01 3.71
C TRP A 103 -17.45 19.11 3.47
N TYR A 104 -16.79 19.59 4.53
CA TYR A 104 -15.71 20.55 4.42
C TYR A 104 -14.60 20.00 3.52
N TRP A 105 -14.14 18.78 3.77
CA TRP A 105 -13.07 18.14 3.01
C TRP A 105 -13.43 17.91 1.55
N ILE A 106 -14.67 17.49 1.27
CA ILE A 106 -15.17 17.37 -0.10
C ILE A 106 -15.11 18.72 -0.82
N LYS A 107 -15.56 19.80 -0.18
CA LYS A 107 -15.52 21.16 -0.75
C LYS A 107 -14.10 21.65 -0.99
N GLN A 108 -13.14 21.36 -0.11
CA GLN A 108 -11.73 21.75 -0.28
C GLN A 108 -11.10 21.17 -1.56
N THR A 109 -11.60 20.02 -2.03
CA THR A 109 -11.13 19.40 -3.29
C THR A 109 -11.80 19.95 -4.54
N GLY A 110 -12.78 20.85 -4.40
CA GLY A 110 -13.58 21.38 -5.51
C GLY A 110 -14.53 20.35 -6.14
N TYR A 111 -14.91 19.30 -5.41
CA TYR A 111 -15.94 18.37 -5.87
C TYR A 111 -17.34 18.95 -5.58
N ASN A 112 -18.17 19.04 -6.62
CA ASN A 112 -19.54 19.52 -6.52
C ASN A 112 -20.49 18.34 -6.27
N PHE A 113 -21.36 18.47 -5.27
CA PHE A 113 -22.32 17.44 -4.92
C PHE A 113 -23.63 18.07 -4.43
N GLU A 114 -24.75 17.38 -4.66
CA GLU A 114 -26.04 17.72 -4.06
C GLU A 114 -26.25 16.97 -2.74
N TYR A 115 -25.89 15.68 -2.74
CA TYR A 115 -25.93 14.80 -1.58
C TYR A 115 -24.60 14.07 -1.43
N ALA A 116 -24.18 13.86 -0.20
CA ALA A 116 -22.97 13.09 0.13
C ALA A 116 -23.21 12.28 1.40
N GLY A 117 -22.47 11.18 1.52
CA GLY A 117 -22.46 10.28 2.67
C GLY A 117 -21.02 9.95 3.05
N GLU A 118 -20.78 9.71 4.34
CA GLU A 118 -19.48 9.26 4.86
C GLU A 118 -19.70 8.01 5.71
N ASN A 119 -18.88 6.99 5.49
CA ASN A 119 -18.76 5.83 6.36
C ASN A 119 -17.35 5.80 6.94
N LEU A 120 -17.23 5.59 8.25
CA LEU A 120 -15.96 5.44 8.96
C LEU A 120 -15.86 4.02 9.52
N ALA A 121 -14.69 3.41 9.40
CA ALA A 121 -14.37 2.13 10.01
C ALA A 121 -12.92 2.15 10.53
N MET A 122 -12.68 1.47 11.65
CA MET A 122 -11.38 1.27 12.29
C MET A 122 -11.40 -0.13 12.89
N ASP A 123 -10.30 -0.86 12.72
CA ASP A 123 -10.07 -2.19 13.31
C ASP A 123 -9.24 -2.09 14.60
#